data_AF-A0A942UG69-F1
#
_entry.id   AF-A0A942UG69-F1
#
_cell.length_a   1.000
_cell.length_b   1.000
_cell.length_c   1.000
_cell.angle_alpha   90.00
_cell.angle_beta   90.00
_cell.angle_gamma   90.00
#
_symmetry.space_group_name_H-M   'P 1'
#
loop_
_entity.id
_entity.type
_entity.pdbx_description
1 polymer ?
#
loop_
_entity_poly.entity_id
_entity_poly.type
_entity_poly.pdbx_seq_one_letter_code
_entity_poly.pdbx_strand_id
1 'polypeptide(L)'
;MNKDCAIVEDLLPLYNEGLLQDETTEWVEAHLENCESCRELALLSKEPIEKEKITSTIDTENMIKKINLKLSIYQIIFVAISFIFAIKTSLLHESFGFILTYPILGLITFLFYRRFLIVTVIAFLPNFIWSIIDIATDAPITFDAIIGSIFLGVIHLSFALVGSVIGLLVLKIRERGPAS
;
A
#
# COMPACT_ATOMS: atom_id res chain seq x y z
N MET A 1 37.23 6.29 -41.61
CA MET A 1 36.86 5.39 -40.48
C MET A 1 36.67 4.00 -41.05
N ASN A 2 37.40 3.00 -40.56
CA ASN A 2 37.27 1.61 -41.00
C ASN A 2 35.98 1.01 -40.40
N LYS A 3 35.30 0.13 -41.15
CA LYS A 3 34.11 -0.58 -40.69
C LYS A 3 34.38 -1.38 -39.42
N ASP A 4 35.57 -1.98 -39.32
CA ASP A 4 35.95 -2.77 -38.15
C ASP A 4 36.12 -1.91 -36.89
N CYS A 5 36.57 -0.66 -37.02
CA CYS A 5 36.69 0.25 -35.87
C CYS A 5 35.32 0.58 -35.27
N ALA A 6 34.30 0.81 -36.10
CA ALA A 6 32.93 1.06 -35.61
C ALA A 6 32.37 -0.15 -34.84
N ILE A 7 32.65 -1.36 -35.34
CA ILE A 7 32.24 -2.60 -34.66
C ILE A 7 32.95 -2.73 -33.31
N VAL A 8 34.26 -2.45 -33.26
CA VAL A 8 35.02 -2.52 -32.00
C VAL A 8 34.52 -1.47 -30.99
N GLU A 9 34.28 -0.23 -31.42
CA GLU A 9 33.75 0.83 -30.57
C GLU A 9 32.41 0.45 -29.93
N ASP A 10 31.50 -0.15 -30.69
CA ASP A 10 30.21 -0.64 -30.18
C ASP A 10 30.37 -1.79 -29.16
N LEU A 11 31.42 -2.60 -29.30
CA LEU A 11 31.70 -3.76 -28.43
C LEU A 11 32.54 -3.42 -27.20
N LEU A 12 33.19 -2.25 -27.14
CA LEU A 12 34.07 -1.86 -26.02
C LEU A 12 33.42 -1.98 -24.63
N PRO A 13 32.15 -1.59 -24.40
CA PRO A 13 31.52 -1.75 -23.09
C PRO A 13 31.44 -3.22 -22.66
N LEU A 14 31.01 -4.09 -23.57
CA LEU A 14 30.88 -5.53 -23.31
C LEU A 14 32.25 -6.20 -23.15
N TYR A 15 33.24 -5.76 -23.93
CA TYR A 15 34.64 -6.20 -23.80
C TYR A 15 35.21 -5.82 -22.42
N ASN A 16 35.01 -4.58 -21.98
CA ASN A 16 35.49 -4.10 -20.68
C ASN A 16 34.81 -4.80 -19.49
N GLU A 17 33.56 -5.24 -19.66
CA GLU A 17 32.83 -6.02 -18.66
C GLU A 17 33.12 -7.54 -18.73
N GLY A 18 33.94 -7.99 -19.69
CA GLY A 18 34.26 -9.41 -19.89
C GLY A 18 33.05 -10.26 -20.31
N LEU A 19 32.09 -9.66 -21.03
CA LEU A 19 30.82 -10.28 -21.44
C LEU A 19 30.80 -10.75 -22.90
N LEU A 20 31.92 -10.68 -23.61
CA LEU A 20 32.06 -11.21 -24.96
C LEU A 20 32.36 -12.72 -24.94
N GLN A 21 31.98 -13.41 -26.01
CA GLN A 21 32.39 -14.80 -26.23
C GLN A 21 33.87 -14.85 -26.65
N ASP A 22 34.57 -15.92 -26.30
CA ASP A 22 36.02 -16.09 -26.53
C ASP A 22 36.46 -15.75 -27.96
N GLU A 23 35.76 -16.25 -28.97
CA GLU A 23 36.06 -15.97 -30.39
C GLU A 23 35.92 -14.48 -30.75
N THR A 24 34.96 -13.79 -30.15
CA THR A 24 34.77 -12.34 -30.35
C THR A 24 35.80 -11.54 -29.58
N THR A 25 36.20 -12.00 -28.39
CA THR A 25 37.25 -11.39 -27.58
C THR A 25 38.60 -11.41 -28.32
N GLU A 26 39.02 -12.56 -28.83
CA GLU A 26 40.27 -12.69 -29.61
C GLU A 26 40.27 -11.77 -30.84
N TRP A 27 39.13 -11.66 -31.53
CA TRP A 27 38.99 -10.77 -32.68
C TRP A 27 39.12 -9.28 -32.30
N VAL A 28 38.50 -8.86 -31.19
CA VAL A 28 38.63 -7.48 -30.67
C VAL A 28 40.06 -7.20 -30.24
N GLU A 29 40.71 -8.12 -29.53
CA GLU A 29 42.12 -7.98 -29.10
C GLU A 29 43.07 -7.81 -30.29
N ALA A 30 42.93 -8.63 -31.33
CA ALA A 30 43.73 -8.52 -32.55
C ALA A 30 43.54 -7.17 -33.26
N HIS A 31 42.36 -6.57 -33.18
CA HIS A 31 42.12 -5.22 -33.69
C HIS A 31 42.79 -4.13 -32.83
N LEU A 32 42.71 -4.23 -31.51
CA LEU A 32 43.30 -3.28 -30.56
C LEU A 32 44.84 -3.26 -30.63
N GLU A 33 45.47 -4.38 -30.99
CA GLU A 33 46.92 -4.43 -31.26
C GLU A 33 47.31 -3.58 -32.48
N ASN A 34 46.49 -3.61 -33.53
CA ASN A 34 46.78 -3.01 -34.83
C ASN A 34 46.17 -1.61 -35.03
N CYS A 35 45.26 -1.18 -34.16
CA CYS A 35 44.57 0.11 -34.27
C CYS A 35 44.79 0.99 -33.03
N GLU A 36 45.60 2.04 -33.20
CA GLU A 36 45.94 2.98 -32.12
C GLU A 36 44.71 3.75 -31.61
N SER A 37 43.80 4.17 -32.49
CA SER A 37 42.60 4.91 -32.10
C SER A 37 41.64 4.08 -31.24
N CYS A 38 41.40 2.82 -31.62
CA CYS A 38 40.52 1.94 -30.83
C CYS A 38 41.17 1.55 -29.50
N ARG A 39 42.51 1.43 -29.45
CA ARG A 39 43.25 1.18 -28.21
C ARG A 39 43.13 2.34 -27.22
N GLU A 40 43.21 3.58 -27.70
CA GLU A 40 43.01 4.77 -26.86
C GLU A 40 41.58 4.83 -26.30
N LEU A 41 40.57 4.57 -27.14
CA LEU A 41 39.17 4.50 -26.71
C LEU A 41 38.90 3.39 -25.69
N ALA A 42 39.55 2.23 -25.84
CA ALA A 42 39.46 1.14 -24.87
C ALA A 42 40.00 1.52 -23.49
N LEU A 43 41.04 2.36 -23.43
CA LEU A 43 41.60 2.86 -22.17
C LEU A 43 40.68 3.89 -21.51
N LEU A 44 40.11 4.82 -22.30
CA LEU A 44 39.18 5.84 -21.81
C LEU A 44 37.88 5.23 -21.30
N SER A 45 37.40 4.15 -21.94
CA SER A 45 36.15 3.47 -21.57
C SER A 45 36.26 2.55 -20.34
N LYS A 46 37.48 2.32 -19.81
CA LYS A 46 37.70 1.57 -18.56
C LYS A 46 37.49 2.42 -17.29
N GLU A 47 37.48 3.75 -17.41
CA GLU A 47 37.23 4.61 -16.26
C GLU A 47 35.74 4.55 -15.86
N PRO A 48 35.42 4.21 -14.60
CA PRO A 48 34.05 4.27 -14.13
C PRO A 48 33.56 5.71 -14.23
N ILE A 49 32.56 5.96 -15.07
CA ILE A 49 31.87 7.25 -15.09
C ILE A 49 31.30 7.45 -13.69
N GLU A 50 31.82 8.44 -12.96
CA GLU A 50 31.22 8.86 -11.70
C GLU A 50 29.78 9.27 -11.98
N LYS A 51 28.85 8.38 -11.62
CA LYS A 51 27.43 8.69 -11.68
C LYS A 51 27.20 9.81 -10.68
N GLU A 52 27.08 11.04 -11.18
CA GLU A 52 26.61 12.15 -10.37
C GLU A 52 25.33 11.69 -9.66
N LYS A 53 25.37 11.66 -8.33
CA LYS A 53 24.18 11.39 -7.53
C LYS A 53 23.24 12.56 -7.79
N ILE A 54 22.23 12.34 -8.62
CA ILE A 54 21.12 13.27 -8.78
C ILE A 54 20.42 13.33 -7.41
N THR A 55 20.83 14.29 -6.57
CA THR A 55 20.10 14.61 -5.34
C THR A 55 18.87 15.38 -5.76
N SER A 56 17.75 14.69 -5.95
CA SER A 56 16.46 15.34 -6.14
C SER A 56 16.17 16.19 -4.89
N THR A 57 16.05 17.50 -5.05
CA THR A 57 15.63 18.45 -3.99
C THR A 57 14.15 18.32 -3.61
N ILE A 58 13.43 17.42 -4.29
CA ILE A 58 12.02 17.14 -4.04
C ILE A 58 11.93 16.29 -2.78
N ASP A 59 11.44 16.91 -1.70
CA ASP A 59 11.08 16.27 -0.45
C ASP A 59 9.89 15.32 -0.67
N THR A 60 10.23 14.14 -1.16
CA THR A 60 9.29 13.09 -1.56
C THR A 60 8.50 12.61 -0.36
N GLU A 61 9.13 12.61 0.83
CA GLU A 61 8.52 12.19 2.08
C GLU A 61 7.37 13.11 2.47
N ASN A 62 7.56 14.42 2.40
CA ASN A 62 6.51 15.39 2.71
C ASN A 62 5.39 15.40 1.67
N MET A 63 5.68 15.08 0.40
CA MET A 63 4.66 14.96 -0.63
C MET A 63 3.79 13.72 -0.44
N ILE A 64 4.40 12.57 -0.14
CA ILE A 64 3.70 11.31 0.16
C ILE A 64 2.85 11.46 1.44
N LYS A 65 3.36 12.11 2.49
CA LYS A 65 2.59 12.41 3.70
C LYS A 65 1.33 13.24 3.40
N LYS A 66 1.43 14.27 2.57
CA LYS A 66 0.28 15.11 2.17
C LYS A 66 -0.76 14.32 1.37
N ILE A 67 -0.33 13.44 0.48
CA ILE A 67 -1.23 12.58 -0.32
C ILE A 67 -1.96 11.59 0.60
N ASN A 68 -1.24 10.91 1.49
CA ASN A 68 -1.83 9.96 2.44
C ASN A 68 -2.79 10.65 3.41
N LEU A 69 -2.51 11.89 3.82
CA LEU A 69 -3.43 12.67 4.66
C LEU A 69 -4.73 12.98 3.92
N LYS A 70 -4.67 13.41 2.65
CA LYS A 70 -5.86 13.67 1.83
C LYS A 70 -6.69 12.40 1.62
N LEU A 71 -6.04 11.27 1.32
CA LEU A 71 -6.70 9.97 1.19
C LEU A 71 -7.38 9.55 2.51
N SER A 72 -6.68 9.73 3.63
CA SER A 72 -7.23 9.47 4.98
C SER A 72 -8.51 10.29 5.22
N ILE A 73 -8.51 11.58 4.85
CA ILE A 73 -9.68 12.46 5.02
C ILE A 73 -10.85 11.99 4.17
N TYR A 74 -10.65 11.70 2.88
CA TYR A 74 -11.72 11.19 2.02
C TYR A 74 -12.28 9.86 2.53
N GLN A 75 -11.44 8.99 3.08
CA GLN A 75 -11.89 7.73 3.69
C GLN A 75 -12.64 7.94 5.01
N ILE A 76 -12.21 8.87 5.87
CA ILE A 76 -12.96 9.22 7.08
C ILE A 76 -14.36 9.74 6.71
N ILE A 77 -14.45 10.58 5.68
CA ILE A 77 -15.73 11.07 5.17
C ILE A 77 -16.59 9.90 4.67
N PHE A 78 -16.03 8.99 3.88
CA PHE A 78 -16.76 7.83 3.36
C PHE A 78 -17.24 6.88 4.48
N VAL A 79 -16.39 6.64 5.48
CA VAL A 79 -16.73 5.84 6.67
C VAL A 79 -17.84 6.54 7.46
N ALA A 80 -17.75 7.85 7.68
CA ALA A 80 -18.78 8.61 8.37
C ALA A 80 -20.13 8.57 7.63
N ILE A 81 -20.12 8.71 6.30
CA ILE A 81 -21.33 8.60 5.47
C ILE A 81 -21.94 7.19 5.59
N SER A 82 -21.10 6.15 5.45
CA SER A 82 -21.54 4.75 5.57
C SER A 82 -22.12 4.45 6.96
N PHE A 83 -21.52 5.04 7.99
CA PHE A 83 -21.96 4.89 9.37
C PHE A 83 -23.29 5.62 9.64
N ILE A 84 -23.44 6.85 9.16
CA ILE A 84 -24.71 7.60 9.21
C ILE A 84 -25.82 6.81 8.49
N PHE A 85 -25.50 6.24 7.33
CA PHE A 85 -26.43 5.41 6.57
C PHE A 85 -26.82 4.12 7.33
N ALA A 86 -25.86 3.48 8.01
CA ALA A 86 -26.10 2.30 8.83
C ALA A 86 -27.01 2.61 10.03
N ILE A 87 -26.76 3.71 10.75
CA ILE A 87 -27.63 4.17 11.86
C ILE A 87 -29.05 4.42 11.34
N LYS A 88 -29.18 5.17 10.25
CA LYS A 88 -30.50 5.50 9.67
C LYS A 88 -31.27 4.26 9.21
N THR A 89 -30.57 3.25 8.68
CA THR A 89 -31.17 1.98 8.27
C THR A 89 -31.56 1.12 9.47
N SER A 90 -30.75 1.09 10.53
CA SER A 90 -31.05 0.36 11.76
C SER A 90 -32.25 0.90 12.51
N LEU A 91 -32.56 2.19 12.36
CA LEU A 91 -33.70 2.86 13.00
C LEU A 91 -35.03 2.65 12.26
N LEU A 92 -34.99 2.31 10.98
CA LEU A 92 -36.19 2.06 10.17
C LEU A 92 -36.51 0.55 10.19
N HIS A 93 -37.07 0.08 11.31
CA HIS A 93 -37.85 -1.16 11.47
C HIS A 93 -37.31 -2.45 10.81
N GLU A 94 -36.92 -3.45 11.63
CA GLU A 94 -36.83 -4.88 11.24
C GLU A 94 -35.87 -5.23 10.09
N SER A 95 -34.84 -4.42 9.81
CA SER A 95 -33.90 -4.70 8.72
C SER A 95 -32.58 -5.25 9.22
N PHE A 96 -32.23 -6.45 8.76
CA PHE A 96 -30.89 -7.07 8.83
C PHE A 96 -29.77 -6.25 8.15
N GLY A 97 -29.99 -4.97 7.82
CA GLY A 97 -29.01 -4.10 7.15
C GLY A 97 -27.66 -3.98 7.88
N PHE A 98 -27.64 -4.18 9.20
CA PHE A 98 -26.40 -4.24 9.97
C PHE A 98 -25.53 -5.45 9.62
N ILE A 99 -26.14 -6.58 9.18
CA ILE A 99 -25.43 -7.81 8.79
C ILE A 99 -24.48 -7.55 7.64
N LEU A 100 -24.83 -6.66 6.71
CA LEU A 100 -23.97 -6.33 5.56
C LEU A 100 -23.11 -5.09 5.81
N THR A 101 -23.65 -4.06 6.46
CA THR A 101 -22.93 -2.79 6.64
C THR A 101 -21.76 -2.90 7.61
N TYR A 102 -21.89 -3.65 8.71
CA TYR A 102 -20.81 -3.77 9.70
C TYR A 102 -19.62 -4.59 9.19
N PRO A 103 -19.77 -5.71 8.46
CA PRO A 103 -18.62 -6.37 7.85
C PRO A 103 -17.93 -5.49 6.80
N ILE A 104 -18.67 -4.72 6.00
CA ILE A 104 -18.06 -3.78 5.04
C ILE A 104 -17.27 -2.70 5.79
N LEU A 105 -17.85 -2.10 6.84
CA LEU A 105 -17.19 -1.14 7.70
C LEU A 105 -15.91 -1.73 8.30
N GLY A 106 -16.00 -2.92 8.90
CA GLY A 106 -14.87 -3.61 9.51
C GLY A 106 -13.78 -4.00 8.52
N LEU A 107 -14.14 -4.40 7.30
CA LEU A 107 -13.21 -4.69 6.21
C LEU A 107 -12.43 -3.43 5.80
N ILE A 108 -13.13 -2.34 5.49
CA ILE A 108 -12.54 -1.09 5.01
C ILE A 108 -11.66 -0.47 6.10
N THR A 109 -12.18 -0.36 7.32
CA THR A 109 -11.44 0.20 8.45
C THR A 109 -10.19 -0.64 8.76
N PHE A 110 -10.27 -1.97 8.71
CA PHE A 110 -9.11 -2.83 8.93
C PHE A 110 -8.06 -2.72 7.82
N LEU A 111 -8.46 -2.76 6.56
CA LEU A 111 -7.53 -2.64 5.42
C LEU A 111 -6.74 -1.33 5.46
N PHE A 112 -7.33 -0.27 5.99
CA PHE A 112 -6.69 1.03 6.09
C PHE A 112 -5.78 1.18 7.32
N TYR A 113 -6.32 0.93 8.53
CA TYR A 113 -5.60 1.18 9.77
C TYR A 113 -4.75 0.01 10.23
N ARG A 114 -4.96 -1.18 9.65
CA ARG A 114 -4.23 -2.42 9.97
C ARG A 114 -4.25 -2.81 11.46
N ARG A 115 -5.26 -2.34 12.20
CA ARG A 115 -5.37 -2.49 13.65
C ARG A 115 -6.80 -2.76 14.09
N PHE A 116 -7.05 -3.94 14.68
CA PHE A 116 -8.37 -4.35 15.19
C PHE A 116 -8.95 -3.45 16.28
N LEU A 117 -8.10 -2.80 17.09
CA LEU A 117 -8.54 -1.87 18.13
C LEU A 117 -9.35 -0.70 17.55
N ILE A 118 -8.93 -0.17 16.40
CA ILE A 118 -9.60 0.96 15.77
C ILE A 118 -10.98 0.54 15.26
N VAL A 119 -11.09 -0.65 14.67
CA VAL A 119 -12.38 -1.24 14.28
C VAL A 119 -13.29 -1.39 15.50
N THR A 120 -12.74 -1.87 16.62
CA THR A 120 -13.50 -2.08 17.86
C THR A 120 -14.06 -0.76 18.39
N VAL A 121 -13.23 0.27 18.47
CA VAL A 121 -13.63 1.61 18.93
C VAL A 121 -14.72 2.19 18.01
N ILE A 122 -14.54 2.13 16.69
CA ILE A 122 -15.47 2.70 15.71
C ILE A 122 -16.80 1.93 15.66
N ALA A 123 -16.78 0.60 15.77
CA ALA A 123 -17.99 -0.20 15.70
C ALA A 123 -18.76 -0.25 17.03
N PHE A 124 -18.09 -0.17 18.18
CA PHE A 124 -18.74 -0.33 19.49
C PHE A 124 -19.15 1.00 20.13
N LEU A 125 -18.24 1.97 20.28
CA LEU A 125 -18.48 3.17 21.10
C LEU A 125 -19.65 4.03 20.60
N PRO A 126 -19.75 4.35 19.29
CA PRO A 126 -20.87 5.15 18.80
C PRO A 126 -22.23 4.50 19.04
N ASN A 127 -22.34 3.18 18.82
CA ASN A 127 -23.58 2.44 19.03
C ASN A 127 -23.95 2.33 20.51
N PHE A 128 -22.95 2.07 21.37
CA PHE A 128 -23.14 2.04 22.81
C PHE A 128 -23.59 3.40 23.34
N ILE A 129 -22.89 4.47 22.97
CA ILE A 129 -23.22 5.84 23.39
C ILE A 129 -24.63 6.22 22.90
N TRP A 130 -24.94 5.95 21.63
CA TRP A 130 -26.26 6.23 21.07
C TRP A 130 -27.36 5.48 21.83
N SER A 131 -27.17 4.18 22.09
CA SER A 131 -28.14 3.37 22.84
C SER A 131 -28.36 3.90 24.25
N ILE A 132 -27.31 4.37 24.93
CA ILE A 132 -27.44 4.98 26.27
C ILE A 132 -28.20 6.30 26.20
N ILE A 133 -27.92 7.14 25.19
CA ILE A 133 -28.61 8.42 25.01
C ILE A 133 -30.10 8.22 24.75
N ASP A 134 -30.44 7.28 23.85
CA ASP A 134 -31.83 6.96 23.47
C ASP A 134 -32.64 6.42 24.66
N ILE A 135 -32.03 5.59 25.51
CA ILE A 135 -32.68 5.14 26.74
C ILE A 135 -32.83 6.30 27.73
N ALA A 136 -31.79 7.12 27.89
CA ALA A 136 -31.77 8.23 28.84
C ALA A 136 -32.76 9.36 28.49
N THR A 137 -33.23 9.46 27.25
CA THR A 137 -34.25 10.43 26.85
C THR A 137 -35.64 10.09 27.38
N ASP A 138 -35.97 8.80 27.50
CA ASP A 138 -37.31 8.35 27.90
C ASP A 138 -37.37 7.76 29.32
N ALA A 139 -36.26 7.27 29.86
CA ALA A 139 -36.21 6.62 31.17
C ALA A 139 -34.87 6.81 31.91
N PRO A 140 -34.85 6.67 33.25
CA PRO A 140 -33.60 6.61 34.00
C PRO A 140 -32.74 5.42 33.57
N ILE A 141 -31.43 5.61 33.51
CA ILE A 141 -30.48 4.54 33.16
C ILE A 141 -30.43 3.52 34.30
N THR A 142 -30.87 2.30 34.01
CA THR A 142 -30.77 1.15 34.92
C THR A 142 -29.58 0.26 34.56
N PHE A 143 -29.19 -0.64 35.47
CA PHE A 143 -28.11 -1.60 35.21
C PHE A 143 -28.43 -2.53 34.02
N ASP A 144 -29.69 -2.98 33.94
CA ASP A 144 -30.16 -3.84 32.83
C ASP A 144 -30.10 -3.11 31.48
N ALA A 145 -30.41 -1.80 31.46
CA ALA A 145 -30.26 -0.98 30.27
C ALA A 145 -28.80 -0.93 29.79
N ILE A 146 -27.85 -0.75 30.69
CA ILE A 146 -26.42 -0.75 30.35
C ILE A 146 -26.01 -2.09 29.76
N ILE A 147 -26.43 -3.21 30.37
CA ILE A 147 -26.16 -4.56 29.85
C ILE A 147 -26.75 -4.72 28.45
N GLY A 148 -27.99 -4.29 28.24
CA GLY A 148 -28.65 -4.33 26.93
C GLY A 148 -27.89 -3.53 25.87
N SER A 149 -27.44 -2.32 26.20
CA SER A 149 -26.64 -1.49 25.30
C SER A 149 -25.28 -2.12 24.97
N ILE A 150 -24.61 -2.74 25.95
CA ILE A 150 -23.36 -3.48 25.72
C ILE A 150 -23.63 -4.66 24.78
N PHE A 151 -24.66 -5.45 25.07
CA PHE A 151 -25.01 -6.63 24.26
C PHE A 151 -25.29 -6.25 22.81
N LEU A 152 -26.08 -5.18 22.58
CA LEU A 152 -26.35 -4.66 21.25
C LEU A 152 -25.07 -4.19 20.56
N GLY A 153 -24.19 -3.47 21.27
CA GLY A 153 -22.88 -3.06 20.74
C GLY A 153 -21.98 -4.24 20.36
N VAL A 154 -22.00 -5.32 21.14
CA VAL A 154 -21.22 -6.55 20.87
C VAL A 154 -21.70 -7.26 19.61
N ILE A 155 -23.02 -7.30 19.35
CA ILE A 155 -23.57 -7.87 18.11
C ILE A 155 -22.96 -7.15 16.90
N HIS A 156 -23.06 -5.83 16.85
CA HIS A 156 -22.51 -5.02 15.76
C HIS A 156 -21.00 -5.18 15.61
N LEU A 157 -20.27 -5.20 16.72
CA LEU A 157 -18.83 -5.45 16.75
C LEU A 157 -18.47 -6.81 16.13
N SER A 158 -19.23 -7.87 16.42
CA SER A 158 -18.95 -9.21 15.90
C SER A 158 -18.96 -9.23 14.37
N PHE A 159 -19.94 -8.58 13.73
CA PHE A 159 -20.00 -8.44 12.28
C PHE A 159 -18.84 -7.61 11.73
N ALA A 160 -18.46 -6.52 12.40
CA ALA A 160 -17.29 -5.75 12.01
C ALA A 160 -15.98 -6.57 12.08
N LEU A 161 -15.82 -7.40 13.10
CA LEU A 161 -14.66 -8.28 13.23
C LEU A 161 -14.60 -9.33 12.12
N VAL A 162 -15.74 -9.88 11.68
CA VAL A 162 -15.79 -10.76 10.49
C VAL A 162 -15.22 -10.05 9.26
N GLY A 163 -15.65 -8.81 9.01
CA GLY A 163 -15.10 -7.96 7.96
C GLY A 163 -13.59 -7.75 8.07
N SER A 164 -13.10 -7.47 9.27
CA SER A 164 -11.67 -7.28 9.52
C SER A 164 -10.84 -8.54 9.29
N VAL A 165 -11.37 -9.73 9.63
CA VAL A 165 -10.72 -11.01 9.32
C VAL A 165 -10.61 -11.22 7.82
N ILE A 166 -11.65 -10.90 7.05
CA ILE A 166 -11.59 -10.92 5.58
C ILE A 166 -10.48 -9.99 5.08
N GLY A 167 -10.39 -8.77 5.62
CA GLY A 167 -9.33 -7.82 5.27
C GLY A 167 -7.93 -8.34 5.57
N LEU A 168 -7.76 -9.03 6.70
CA LEU A 168 -6.50 -9.69 7.07
C LEU A 168 -6.12 -10.78 6.06
N LEU A 169 -7.09 -11.61 5.65
CA LEU A 169 -6.86 -12.65 4.66
C LEU A 169 -6.48 -12.06 3.29
N VAL A 170 -7.16 -11.00 2.86
CA VAL A 170 -6.83 -10.29 1.60
C VAL A 170 -5.39 -9.77 1.61
N LEU A 171 -4.96 -9.13 2.70
CA LEU A 171 -3.58 -8.65 2.84
C LEU A 171 -2.59 -9.82 2.82
N LYS A 172 -2.88 -10.90 3.53
CA LYS A 172 -2.01 -12.08 3.61
C LYS A 172 -1.87 -12.79 2.27
N ILE A 173 -2.92 -12.82 1.44
CA ILE A 173 -2.87 -13.36 0.07
C ILE A 173 -2.01 -12.44 -0.81
N ARG A 174 -2.20 -11.12 -0.73
CA ARG A 174 -1.43 -10.15 -1.53
C ARG A 174 0.07 -10.17 -1.22
N GLU A 175 0.44 -10.31 0.05
CA GLU A 175 1.83 -10.40 0.49
C GLU A 175 2.51 -11.72 0.09
N ARG A 176 1.73 -12.76 -0.24
CA ARG A 176 2.23 -14.04 -0.76
C ARG A 176 2.19 -14.12 -2.28
N GLY A 177 1.86 -13.03 -2.97
CA GLY A 177 1.94 -12.96 -4.43
C GLY A 177 3.37 -13.26 -4.90
N PRO A 178 3.54 -13.88 -6.08
CA PRO A 178 4.85 -14.31 -6.55
C PRO A 178 5.79 -13.10 -6.61
N ALA A 179 6.97 -13.25 -6.01
CA ALA A 179 8.09 -12.38 -6.33
C ALA A 179 8.37 -12.55 -7.83
N SER A 180 7.84 -11.64 -8.64
CA SER A 180 8.16 -11.48 -10.05
C SER A 180 9.11 -10.31 -10.20
#